data_AF-A0A285Z909-F1
#
_entry.id   AF-A0A285Z909-F1
#
_cell.length_a   1.000
_cell.length_b   1.000
_cell.length_c   1.000
_cell.angle_alpha   90.00
_cell.angle_beta   90.00
_cell.angle_gamma   90.00
#
_symmetry.space_group_name_H-M   'P 1'
#
loop_
_entity.id
_entity.type
_entity.pdbx_description
1 polymer ?
#
loop_
_entity_poly.entity_id
_entity_poly.type
_entity_poly.pdbx_seq_one_letter_code
_entity_poly.pdbx_strand_id
1 'polypeptide(L)'
;MTAQLPEPRQPDAAQPGLALIPVLNLEEQEVDRQMRICNACRYCEGFCAVFPAMTRRLEFGKADIHYLANLCHNCGACLHACQYAQPHEFAVNVPQAMARVRGQTYADYAWPPLFGRLYRHNGTFVAGALVIALSLFLLLTLYVNGTLLPGRLAGNFYAVFPHNTLALMFGGVFAAAAVALTVAIRRFWRSVSPAEALAQPAKGAVFEASSAALTLKYLDGGHGQGCTDVDDRYTLWRRRFHHFTFYGFLLCFAATVVATGYHYLLGQQAPYPLLSAPVLLGTLGGVGLIIGPAGLLMLNLRRAPEQGDVAQRPMDRAFILLLLLVSATGLALLGLRDTAAMAIALAIHLGAVMALFITLPYGKFAHGLFRSAALLKFAIEKRRPNPLGLGEE
;
A
#
# COMPACT_ATOMS: atom_id res chain seq x y z
N MET A 1 -6.62 75.74 12.98
CA MET A 1 -6.69 74.26 12.91
C MET A 1 -7.51 73.88 11.69
N THR A 2 -6.84 73.67 10.56
CA THR A 2 -7.46 73.22 9.31
C THR A 2 -7.50 71.69 9.32
N ALA A 3 -8.70 71.11 9.36
CA ALA A 3 -8.90 69.68 9.27
C ALA A 3 -8.55 69.22 7.84
N GLN A 4 -7.48 68.43 7.69
CA GLN A 4 -7.18 67.72 6.46
C GLN A 4 -8.18 66.56 6.30
N LEU A 5 -8.95 66.59 5.22
CA LEU A 5 -9.74 65.43 4.80
C LEU A 5 -8.78 64.37 4.22
N PRO A 6 -8.96 63.08 4.54
CA PRO A 6 -8.14 62.02 3.98
C PRO A 6 -8.40 61.86 2.48
N GLU A 7 -7.34 61.73 1.69
CA GLU A 7 -7.41 61.45 0.25
C GLU A 7 -8.15 60.14 -0.05
N PRO A 8 -8.91 60.07 -1.15
CA PRO A 8 -9.54 58.83 -1.59
C PRO A 8 -8.46 57.82 -2.00
N ARG A 9 -8.51 56.62 -1.40
CA ARG A 9 -7.66 55.49 -1.81
C ARG A 9 -7.87 55.20 -3.29
N GLN A 10 -6.80 55.34 -4.07
CA GLN A 10 -6.76 54.78 -5.42
C GLN A 10 -6.78 53.24 -5.32
N PRO A 11 -7.62 52.55 -6.10
CA PRO A 11 -7.61 51.09 -6.12
C PRO A 11 -6.27 50.62 -6.72
N ASP A 12 -5.52 49.83 -5.95
CA ASP A 12 -4.29 49.20 -6.42
C ASP A 12 -4.57 48.41 -7.71
N ALA A 13 -3.85 48.79 -8.76
CA ALA A 13 -3.84 48.08 -10.03
C ALA A 13 -3.12 46.73 -9.85
N ALA A 14 -3.73 45.68 -10.41
CA ALA A 14 -3.22 44.32 -10.56
C ALA A 14 -3.13 43.49 -9.26
N GLN A 15 -4.26 42.88 -8.87
CA GLN A 15 -4.22 41.62 -8.13
C GLN A 15 -3.53 40.55 -9.01
N PRO A 16 -2.42 39.94 -8.56
CA PRO A 16 -1.91 38.76 -9.23
C PRO A 16 -2.95 37.64 -9.07
N GLY A 17 -3.32 37.05 -10.23
CA GLY A 17 -4.27 35.97 -10.45
C GLY A 17 -5.02 35.42 -9.24
N LEU A 18 -6.36 35.45 -9.32
CA LEU A 18 -7.25 34.60 -8.52
C LEU A 18 -6.58 33.24 -8.28
N ALA A 19 -6.02 33.04 -7.09
CA ALA A 19 -5.62 31.73 -6.64
C ALA A 19 -6.94 30.96 -6.54
N LEU A 20 -7.24 30.16 -7.57
CA LEU A 20 -8.36 29.24 -7.58
C LEU A 20 -8.30 28.49 -6.25
N ILE A 21 -9.25 28.74 -5.35
CA ILE A 21 -9.40 27.97 -4.12
C ILE A 21 -9.40 26.51 -4.58
N PRO A 22 -8.42 25.68 -4.16
CA PRO A 22 -8.41 24.30 -4.59
C PRO A 22 -9.69 23.65 -4.07
N VAL A 23 -10.65 23.46 -4.97
CA VAL A 23 -11.99 22.99 -4.61
C VAL A 23 -11.83 21.56 -4.13
N LEU A 24 -11.99 21.36 -2.82
CA LEU A 24 -12.06 20.05 -2.22
C LEU A 24 -13.26 19.31 -2.79
N ASN A 25 -13.10 18.04 -3.14
CA ASN A 25 -14.24 17.17 -3.47
C ASN A 25 -15.03 16.79 -2.20
N LEU A 26 -16.19 16.17 -2.34
CA LEU A 26 -17.07 15.83 -1.20
C LEU A 26 -16.37 14.99 -0.11
N GLU A 27 -15.53 14.03 -0.49
CA GLU A 27 -14.82 13.18 0.48
C GLU A 27 -13.67 13.93 1.16
N GLU A 28 -13.02 14.84 0.44
CA GLU A 28 -12.00 15.73 0.98
C GLU A 28 -12.61 16.76 1.95
N GLN A 29 -13.77 17.32 1.61
CA GLN A 29 -14.54 18.23 2.49
C GLN A 29 -14.96 17.54 3.79
N GLU A 30 -15.37 16.26 3.71
CA GLU A 30 -15.74 15.50 4.91
C GLU A 30 -14.53 15.23 5.82
N VAL A 31 -13.35 14.97 5.25
CA VAL A 31 -12.12 14.89 6.06
C VAL A 31 -11.77 16.24 6.69
N ASP A 32 -11.85 17.37 5.95
CA ASP A 32 -11.63 18.71 6.52
C ASP A 32 -12.57 18.97 7.71
N ARG A 33 -13.87 18.74 7.52
CA ARG A 33 -14.89 18.91 8.57
C ARG A 33 -14.56 18.10 9.82
N GLN A 34 -14.29 16.81 9.67
CA GLN A 34 -13.98 15.95 10.80
C GLN A 34 -12.65 16.31 11.46
N MET A 35 -11.61 16.67 10.71
CA MET A 35 -10.32 17.06 11.27
C MET A 35 -10.41 18.37 12.05
N ARG A 36 -11.26 19.34 11.64
CA ARG A 36 -11.54 20.54 12.44
C ARG A 36 -12.19 20.19 13.79
N ILE A 37 -13.19 19.31 13.79
CA ILE A 37 -13.84 18.84 15.03
C ILE A 37 -12.82 18.09 15.91
N CYS A 38 -12.03 17.18 15.33
CA CYS A 38 -11.01 16.44 16.05
C CYS A 38 -9.92 17.35 16.63
N ASN A 39 -9.53 18.42 15.92
CA ASN A 39 -8.51 19.37 16.39
C ASN A 39 -9.00 20.25 17.55
N ALA A 40 -10.31 20.50 17.62
CA ALA A 40 -10.93 21.14 18.78
C ALA A 40 -11.03 20.19 19.99
N CYS A 41 -11.40 18.92 19.75
CA CYS A 41 -11.65 17.95 20.82
C CYS A 41 -10.37 17.31 21.40
N ARG A 42 -9.39 16.98 20.55
CA ARG A 42 -8.07 16.36 20.87
C ARG A 42 -8.06 15.08 21.71
N TYR A 43 -9.21 14.48 22.02
CA TYR A 43 -9.30 13.25 22.83
C TYR A 43 -8.45 12.08 22.30
N CYS A 44 -8.31 11.94 20.97
CA CYS A 44 -7.60 10.84 20.33
C CYS A 44 -6.09 11.08 20.12
N GLU A 45 -5.52 12.16 20.64
CA GLU A 45 -4.14 12.59 20.33
C GLU A 45 -3.08 11.48 20.55
N GLY A 46 -3.26 10.66 21.59
CA GLY A 46 -2.35 9.56 21.92
C GLY A 46 -2.51 8.28 21.06
N PHE A 47 -3.50 8.18 20.18
CA PHE A 47 -3.87 6.90 19.58
C PHE A 47 -2.99 6.51 18.38
N CYS A 48 -2.61 7.47 17.55
CA CYS A 48 -1.76 7.21 16.38
C CYS A 48 -1.16 8.50 15.82
N ALA A 49 -0.24 8.37 14.84
CA ALA A 49 0.44 9.51 14.23
C ALA A 49 -0.48 10.55 13.55
N VAL A 50 -1.72 10.19 13.19
CA VAL A 50 -2.64 11.11 12.50
C VAL A 50 -2.95 12.34 13.35
N PHE A 51 -3.23 12.16 14.65
CA PHE A 51 -3.70 13.25 15.49
C PHE A 51 -2.60 14.26 15.85
N PRO A 52 -1.38 13.84 16.27
CA PRO A 52 -0.27 14.77 16.43
C PRO A 52 0.15 15.46 15.12
N ALA A 53 -0.04 14.80 13.96
CA ALA A 53 0.15 15.47 12.67
C ALA A 53 -0.93 16.51 12.41
N MET A 54 -2.18 16.21 12.75
CA MET A 54 -3.34 17.09 12.58
C MET A 54 -3.24 18.34 13.46
N THR A 55 -2.77 18.25 14.72
CA THR A 55 -2.69 19.40 15.65
C THR A 55 -1.69 20.48 15.22
N ARG A 56 -0.82 20.18 14.25
CA ARG A 56 0.12 21.15 13.65
C ARG A 56 -0.50 22.01 12.53
N ARG A 57 -1.82 21.93 12.36
CA ARG A 57 -2.58 22.59 11.28
C ARG A 57 -3.84 23.22 11.87
N LEU A 58 -4.32 24.30 11.25
CA LEU A 58 -5.64 24.89 11.56
C LEU A 58 -6.64 24.66 10.43
N GLU A 59 -6.14 24.63 9.20
CA GLU A 59 -6.92 24.35 7.98
C GLU A 59 -6.36 23.10 7.30
N PHE A 60 -7.23 22.33 6.65
CA PHE A 60 -6.85 21.08 5.99
C PHE A 60 -7.07 21.21 4.48
N GLY A 61 -6.02 21.66 3.79
CA GLY A 61 -6.01 21.66 2.32
C GLY A 61 -5.88 20.25 1.75
N LYS A 62 -6.08 20.10 0.43
CA LYS A 62 -6.00 18.81 -0.28
C LYS A 62 -4.72 18.03 0.05
N ALA A 63 -3.55 18.69 0.05
CA ALA A 63 -2.27 18.07 0.36
C ALA A 63 -2.24 17.45 1.76
N ASP A 64 -2.78 18.16 2.77
CA ASP A 64 -2.84 17.69 4.15
C ASP A 64 -3.85 16.56 4.32
N ILE A 65 -5.00 16.65 3.66
CA ILE A 65 -6.02 15.60 3.65
C ILE A 65 -5.46 14.28 3.10
N HIS A 66 -4.79 14.31 1.93
CA HIS A 66 -4.16 13.12 1.37
C HIS A 66 -2.99 12.61 2.22
N TYR A 67 -2.22 13.50 2.85
CA TYR A 67 -1.18 13.13 3.80
C TYR A 67 -1.75 12.36 5.00
N LEU A 68 -2.73 12.94 5.70
CA LEU A 68 -3.36 12.34 6.88
C LEU A 68 -4.07 11.03 6.52
N ALA A 69 -4.73 10.94 5.37
CA ALA A 69 -5.40 9.73 4.89
C ALA A 69 -4.43 8.54 4.69
N ASN A 70 -3.19 8.83 4.25
CA ASN A 70 -2.16 7.81 4.06
C ASN A 70 -1.31 7.56 5.32
N LEU A 71 -1.25 8.52 6.26
CA LEU A 71 -0.74 8.32 7.61
C LEU A 71 -1.69 7.43 8.44
N CYS A 72 -2.99 7.50 8.18
CA CYS A 72 -4.01 6.68 8.82
C CYS A 72 -3.81 5.18 8.50
N HIS A 73 -3.71 4.38 9.55
CA HIS A 73 -3.63 2.92 9.47
C HIS A 73 -4.98 2.23 9.35
N ASN A 74 -6.08 2.99 9.35
CA ASN A 74 -7.44 2.45 9.40
C ASN A 74 -7.62 1.52 10.61
N CYS A 75 -7.16 1.96 11.79
CA CYS A 75 -7.15 1.15 13.01
C CYS A 75 -8.56 1.00 13.59
N GLY A 76 -9.38 2.06 13.58
CA GLY A 76 -10.74 2.02 14.12
C GLY A 76 -10.85 2.48 15.58
N ALA A 77 -9.76 2.43 16.35
CA ALA A 77 -9.75 2.82 17.76
C ALA A 77 -10.36 4.22 18.03
N CYS A 78 -10.05 5.21 17.18
CA CYS A 78 -10.60 6.55 17.31
C CYS A 78 -12.12 6.63 17.09
N LEU A 79 -12.71 5.75 16.28
CA LEU A 79 -14.17 5.69 16.08
C LEU A 79 -14.87 5.14 17.33
N HIS A 80 -14.35 4.05 17.87
CA HIS A 80 -14.88 3.41 19.08
C HIS A 80 -14.82 4.30 20.31
N ALA A 81 -13.78 5.15 20.40
CA ALA A 81 -13.61 6.07 21.51
C ALA A 81 -14.31 7.44 21.29
N CYS A 82 -14.94 7.66 20.13
CA CYS A 82 -15.44 8.99 19.77
C CYS A 82 -16.79 9.30 20.41
N GLN A 83 -16.84 10.34 21.24
CA GLN A 83 -18.08 10.88 21.81
C GLN A 83 -19.00 11.52 20.77
N TYR A 84 -18.46 11.86 19.59
CA TYR A 84 -19.17 12.49 18.49
C TYR A 84 -19.45 11.53 17.32
N ALA A 85 -19.20 10.23 17.49
CA ALA A 85 -19.66 9.21 16.55
C ALA A 85 -21.19 9.10 16.58
N GLN A 86 -21.77 8.38 15.63
CA GLN A 86 -23.21 8.08 15.62
C GLN A 86 -23.65 7.51 16.99
N PRO A 87 -24.80 7.96 17.54
CA PRO A 87 -25.85 8.78 16.91
C PRO A 87 -25.69 10.31 17.06
N HIS A 88 -24.54 10.82 17.51
CA HIS A 88 -24.33 12.27 17.66
C HIS A 88 -24.47 13.01 16.32
N GLU A 89 -25.02 14.23 16.33
CA GLU A 89 -25.30 15.02 15.11
C GLU A 89 -24.07 15.27 14.23
N PHE A 90 -22.89 15.42 14.84
CA PHE A 90 -21.62 15.58 14.13
C PHE A 90 -21.20 14.33 13.33
N ALA A 91 -21.69 13.15 13.70
CA ALA A 91 -21.48 11.89 12.99
C ALA A 91 -20.01 11.62 12.60
N VAL A 92 -19.07 11.87 13.52
CA VAL A 92 -17.63 11.78 13.23
C VAL A 92 -17.24 10.33 12.97
N ASN A 93 -16.68 10.06 11.79
CA ASN A 93 -16.16 8.75 11.40
C ASN A 93 -14.85 8.87 10.63
N VAL A 94 -13.76 9.08 11.38
CA VAL A 94 -12.42 9.30 10.82
C VAL A 94 -11.92 8.11 9.99
N PRO A 95 -12.06 6.83 10.44
CA PRO A 95 -11.62 5.70 9.63
C PRO A 95 -12.28 5.64 8.25
N GLN A 96 -13.60 5.86 8.17
CA GLN A 96 -14.33 5.82 6.91
C GLN A 96 -13.94 6.99 5.99
N ALA A 97 -13.96 8.23 6.50
CA ALA A 97 -13.61 9.41 5.71
C ALA A 97 -12.17 9.31 5.15
N MET A 98 -11.22 8.93 6.02
CA MET A 98 -9.82 8.70 5.61
C MET A 98 -9.69 7.52 4.65
N ALA A 99 -10.50 6.48 4.78
CA ALA A 99 -10.49 5.37 3.84
C ALA A 99 -10.87 5.82 2.44
N ARG A 100 -11.95 6.59 2.27
CA ARG A 100 -12.41 7.06 0.95
C ARG A 100 -11.36 7.91 0.25
N VAL A 101 -10.79 8.92 0.92
CA VAL A 101 -9.69 9.75 0.38
C VAL A 101 -8.45 8.92 0.07
N ARG A 102 -8.12 7.92 0.89
CA ARG A 102 -6.98 7.03 0.63
C ARG A 102 -7.20 6.19 -0.63
N GLY A 103 -8.41 5.68 -0.87
CA GLY A 103 -8.77 5.05 -2.13
C GLY A 103 -8.64 5.99 -3.33
N GLN A 104 -8.97 7.28 -3.12
CA GLN A 104 -8.76 8.30 -4.14
C GLN A 104 -7.27 8.44 -4.50
N THR A 105 -6.44 8.59 -3.46
CA THR A 105 -4.97 8.70 -3.57
C THR A 105 -4.38 7.63 -4.48
N TYR A 106 -4.78 6.36 -4.32
CA TYR A 106 -4.16 5.27 -5.09
C TYR A 106 -4.32 5.45 -6.59
N ALA A 107 -5.49 5.89 -7.06
CA ALA A 107 -5.70 6.07 -8.50
C ALA A 107 -5.19 7.43 -8.99
N ASP A 108 -5.26 8.48 -8.17
CA ASP A 108 -4.86 9.83 -8.57
C ASP A 108 -3.34 9.93 -8.79
N TYR A 109 -2.57 9.20 -7.98
CA TYR A 109 -1.11 9.16 -8.10
C TYR A 109 -0.59 7.99 -8.95
N ALA A 110 -1.46 7.06 -9.37
CA ALA A 110 -1.07 5.96 -10.24
C ALA A 110 -0.50 6.45 -11.58
N TRP A 111 0.50 5.74 -12.09
CA TRP A 111 1.08 5.99 -13.40
C TRP A 111 1.24 4.70 -14.20
N PRO A 112 0.75 4.64 -15.45
CA PRO A 112 -0.06 5.66 -16.14
C PRO A 112 -1.47 5.86 -15.51
N PRO A 113 -2.05 7.07 -15.53
CA PRO A 113 -3.34 7.35 -14.87
C PRO A 113 -4.53 6.52 -15.38
N LEU A 114 -4.49 6.10 -16.65
CA LEU A 114 -5.54 5.26 -17.25
C LEU A 114 -5.69 3.94 -16.50
N PHE A 115 -4.57 3.30 -16.15
CA PHE A 115 -4.57 2.01 -15.47
C PHE A 115 -5.03 2.12 -14.01
N GLY A 116 -4.69 3.23 -13.33
CA GLY A 116 -5.23 3.52 -12.00
C GLY A 116 -6.75 3.61 -12.00
N ARG A 117 -7.34 4.31 -12.99
CA ARG A 117 -8.81 4.41 -13.13
C ARG A 117 -9.46 3.07 -13.43
N LEU A 118 -8.90 2.28 -14.34
CA LEU A 118 -9.42 0.96 -14.69
C LEU A 118 -9.41 0.03 -13.47
N TYR A 119 -8.30 -0.02 -12.73
CA TYR A 119 -8.15 -0.90 -11.58
C TYR A 119 -9.03 -0.49 -10.40
N ARG A 120 -9.28 0.81 -10.21
CA ARG A 120 -10.20 1.32 -9.16
C ARG A 120 -11.61 0.71 -9.29
N HIS A 121 -12.13 0.62 -10.51
CA HIS A 121 -13.50 0.15 -10.76
C HIS A 121 -13.61 -1.37 -10.93
N ASN A 122 -12.59 -2.02 -11.49
CA ASN A 122 -12.68 -3.41 -11.95
C ASN A 122 -11.56 -4.33 -11.44
N GLY A 123 -10.88 -3.98 -10.33
CA GLY A 123 -9.66 -4.66 -9.88
C GLY A 123 -9.76 -6.19 -9.76
N THR A 124 -10.87 -6.73 -9.23
CA THR A 124 -11.10 -8.19 -9.14
C THR A 124 -11.19 -8.85 -10.51
N PHE A 125 -11.97 -8.25 -11.41
CA PHE A 125 -12.14 -8.74 -12.77
C PHE A 125 -10.83 -8.68 -13.54
N VAL A 126 -10.11 -7.55 -13.49
CA VAL A 126 -8.82 -7.36 -14.18
C VAL A 126 -7.80 -8.38 -13.68
N ALA A 127 -7.64 -8.54 -12.36
CA ALA A 127 -6.71 -9.51 -11.81
C ALA A 127 -7.07 -10.95 -12.19
N GLY A 128 -8.34 -11.34 -12.06
CA GLY A 128 -8.81 -12.68 -12.43
C GLY A 128 -8.66 -12.98 -13.93
N ALA A 129 -9.04 -12.03 -14.78
CA ALA A 129 -8.89 -12.15 -16.23
C ALA A 129 -7.43 -12.29 -16.64
N LEU A 130 -6.51 -11.52 -16.04
CA LEU A 130 -5.07 -11.65 -16.30
C LEU A 130 -4.53 -13.02 -15.88
N VAL A 131 -4.88 -13.49 -14.67
CA VAL A 131 -4.46 -14.82 -14.19
C VAL A 131 -4.92 -15.90 -15.16
N ILE A 132 -6.20 -15.90 -15.53
CA ILE A 132 -6.78 -16.92 -16.41
C ILE A 132 -6.16 -16.83 -17.80
N ALA A 133 -6.14 -15.65 -18.41
CA ALA A 133 -5.62 -15.46 -19.76
C ALA A 133 -4.14 -15.84 -19.87
N LEU A 134 -3.30 -15.41 -18.93
CA LEU A 134 -1.86 -15.71 -18.96
C LEU A 134 -1.59 -17.19 -18.68
N SER A 135 -2.31 -17.80 -17.73
CA SER A 135 -2.17 -19.23 -17.44
C SER A 135 -2.62 -20.08 -18.64
N LEU A 136 -3.77 -19.76 -19.23
CA LEU A 136 -4.28 -20.45 -20.42
C LEU A 136 -3.36 -20.28 -21.62
N PHE A 137 -2.82 -19.07 -21.83
CA PHE A 137 -1.86 -18.82 -22.89
C PHE A 137 -0.60 -19.70 -22.75
N LEU A 138 -0.04 -19.79 -21.55
CA LEU A 138 1.12 -20.64 -21.28
C LEU A 138 0.78 -22.12 -21.45
N LEU A 139 -0.38 -22.58 -20.96
CA LEU A 139 -0.84 -23.96 -21.11
C LEU A 139 -1.08 -24.33 -22.58
N LEU A 140 -1.69 -23.44 -23.36
CA LEU A 140 -1.92 -23.65 -24.79
C LEU A 140 -0.58 -23.71 -25.55
N THR A 141 0.38 -22.86 -25.17
CA THR A 141 1.74 -22.90 -25.74
C THR A 141 2.40 -24.26 -25.48
N LEU A 142 2.28 -24.80 -24.25
CA LEU A 142 2.80 -26.13 -23.93
C LEU A 142 2.07 -27.25 -24.68
N TYR A 143 0.75 -27.12 -24.86
CA TYR A 143 -0.04 -28.08 -25.63
C TYR A 143 0.36 -28.13 -27.10
N VAL A 144 0.47 -26.96 -27.75
CA VAL A 144 0.86 -26.86 -29.17
C VAL A 144 2.28 -27.38 -29.41
N ASN A 145 3.19 -27.17 -28.45
CA ASN A 145 4.56 -27.68 -28.53
C ASN A 145 4.70 -29.16 -28.09
N GLY A 146 3.62 -29.82 -27.66
CA GLY A 146 3.66 -31.21 -27.19
C GLY A 146 4.37 -31.40 -25.84
N THR A 147 4.66 -30.33 -25.11
CA THR A 147 5.41 -30.33 -23.84
C THR A 147 4.51 -30.16 -22.60
N LEU A 148 3.20 -30.40 -22.74
CA LEU A 148 2.24 -30.26 -21.63
C LEU A 148 2.49 -31.30 -20.53
N LEU A 149 2.87 -32.53 -20.92
CA LEU A 149 3.24 -33.63 -20.01
C LEU A 149 4.60 -34.21 -20.46
N PRO A 150 5.71 -33.49 -20.24
CA PRO A 150 7.02 -33.86 -20.77
C PRO A 150 7.69 -35.03 -20.01
N GLY A 151 6.96 -35.69 -19.12
CA GLY A 151 7.49 -36.69 -18.19
C GLY A 151 8.20 -36.05 -16.98
N ARG A 152 9.06 -36.83 -16.32
CA ARG A 152 9.82 -36.35 -15.15
C ARG A 152 11.04 -35.55 -15.62
N LEU A 153 11.09 -34.28 -15.22
CA LEU A 153 12.19 -33.36 -15.56
C LEU A 153 13.17 -33.11 -14.40
N ALA A 154 13.06 -33.87 -13.29
CA ALA A 154 13.90 -33.73 -12.09
C ALA A 154 14.02 -32.26 -11.58
N GLY A 155 12.90 -31.51 -11.60
CA GLY A 155 12.86 -30.11 -11.21
C GLY A 155 13.49 -29.12 -12.21
N ASN A 156 13.94 -29.55 -13.39
CA ASN A 156 14.52 -28.66 -14.40
C ASN A 156 13.42 -27.85 -15.13
N PHE A 157 13.03 -26.73 -14.53
CA PHE A 157 12.05 -25.81 -15.09
C PHE A 157 12.51 -25.16 -16.41
N TYR A 158 13.82 -25.03 -16.63
CA TYR A 158 14.37 -24.41 -17.85
C TYR A 158 14.21 -25.28 -19.10
N ALA A 159 13.95 -26.58 -18.93
CA ALA A 159 13.55 -27.46 -20.02
C ALA A 159 12.13 -27.14 -20.55
N VAL A 160 11.28 -26.51 -19.74
CA VAL A 160 9.92 -26.11 -20.11
C VAL A 160 9.91 -24.67 -20.64
N PHE A 161 10.50 -23.74 -19.88
CA PHE A 161 10.61 -22.33 -20.27
C PHE A 161 12.08 -21.89 -20.14
N PRO A 162 12.78 -21.57 -21.25
CA PRO A 162 14.17 -21.17 -21.20
C PRO A 162 14.43 -19.97 -20.27
N HIS A 163 15.56 -19.99 -19.56
CA HIS A 163 15.92 -18.96 -18.58
C HIS A 163 15.81 -17.54 -19.14
N ASN A 164 16.37 -17.29 -20.33
CA ASN A 164 16.38 -15.96 -20.94
C ASN A 164 14.98 -15.43 -21.23
N THR A 165 14.05 -16.31 -21.61
CA THR A 165 12.64 -15.94 -21.83
C THR A 165 11.99 -15.50 -20.52
N LEU A 166 12.19 -16.27 -19.44
CA LEU A 166 11.67 -15.92 -18.12
C LEU A 166 12.30 -14.62 -17.60
N ALA A 167 13.61 -14.47 -17.72
CA ALA A 167 14.34 -13.29 -17.28
C ALA A 167 13.87 -12.02 -18.02
N LEU A 168 13.69 -12.08 -19.34
CA LEU A 168 13.23 -10.96 -20.15
C LEU A 168 11.78 -10.58 -19.79
N MET A 169 10.86 -11.55 -19.78
CA MET A 169 9.44 -11.27 -19.54
C MET A 169 9.18 -10.75 -18.12
N PHE A 170 9.65 -11.47 -17.10
CA PHE A 170 9.42 -11.08 -15.71
C PHE A 170 10.27 -9.90 -15.29
N GLY A 171 11.52 -9.81 -15.76
CA GLY A 171 12.39 -8.65 -15.54
C GLY A 171 11.80 -7.37 -16.15
N GLY A 172 11.25 -7.46 -17.37
CA GLY A 172 10.59 -6.34 -18.04
C GLY A 172 9.36 -5.84 -17.28
N VAL A 173 8.46 -6.75 -16.88
CA VAL A 173 7.25 -6.37 -16.11
C VAL A 173 7.62 -5.86 -14.71
N PHE A 174 8.61 -6.46 -14.05
CA PHE A 174 9.12 -5.97 -12.77
C PHE A 174 9.68 -4.55 -12.89
N ALA A 175 10.51 -4.28 -13.91
CA ALA A 175 11.06 -2.95 -14.16
C ALA A 175 9.96 -1.92 -14.44
N ALA A 176 8.96 -2.27 -15.25
CA ALA A 176 7.82 -1.41 -15.53
C ALA A 176 7.02 -1.10 -14.25
N ALA A 177 6.77 -2.10 -13.40
CA ALA A 177 6.10 -1.92 -12.12
C ALA A 177 6.91 -1.03 -11.16
N ALA A 178 8.23 -1.23 -11.09
CA ALA A 178 9.13 -0.41 -10.28
C ALA A 178 9.13 1.07 -10.73
N VAL A 179 9.15 1.32 -12.05
CA VAL A 179 9.04 2.68 -12.62
C VAL A 179 7.70 3.30 -12.25
N ALA A 180 6.59 2.58 -12.46
CA ALA A 180 5.25 3.05 -12.14
C ALA A 180 5.10 3.47 -10.67
N LEU A 181 5.54 2.61 -9.75
CA LEU A 181 5.54 2.91 -8.32
C LEU A 181 6.44 4.09 -7.97
N THR A 182 7.63 4.15 -8.55
CA THR A 182 8.57 5.25 -8.30
C THR A 182 7.98 6.60 -8.74
N VAL A 183 7.35 6.65 -9.91
CA VAL A 183 6.65 7.84 -10.39
C VAL A 183 5.50 8.21 -9.46
N ALA A 184 4.68 7.23 -9.05
CA ALA A 184 3.55 7.45 -8.16
C ALA A 184 3.97 8.03 -6.80
N ILE A 185 4.98 7.43 -6.15
CA ILE A 185 5.51 7.90 -4.86
C ILE A 185 6.12 9.29 -5.00
N ARG A 186 6.88 9.56 -6.08
CA ARG A 186 7.47 10.89 -6.31
C ARG A 186 6.40 11.97 -6.48
N ARG A 187 5.32 11.67 -7.21
CA ARG A 187 4.17 12.57 -7.37
C ARG A 187 3.47 12.82 -6.04
N PHE A 188 3.20 11.77 -5.27
CA PHE A 188 2.61 11.87 -3.93
C PHE A 188 3.50 12.68 -2.97
N TRP A 189 4.80 12.40 -2.95
CA TRP A 189 5.74 13.11 -2.09
C TRP A 189 5.79 14.60 -2.39
N ARG A 190 5.88 14.97 -3.67
CA ARG A 190 5.92 16.36 -4.12
C ARG A 190 4.63 17.12 -3.82
N SER A 191 3.47 16.43 -3.82
CA SER A 191 2.20 17.08 -3.52
C SER A 191 1.98 17.29 -2.02
N VAL A 192 2.45 16.36 -1.17
CA VAL A 192 2.24 16.44 0.29
C VAL A 192 3.37 17.12 1.06
N SER A 193 4.54 17.32 0.43
CA SER A 193 5.72 17.94 1.05
C SER A 193 6.16 19.16 0.22
N PRO A 194 5.74 20.39 0.59
CA PRO A 194 6.17 21.62 -0.09
C PRO A 194 7.69 21.84 -0.01
N ALA A 195 8.24 22.67 -0.91
CA ALA A 195 9.67 22.91 -1.03
C ALA A 195 10.31 23.51 0.24
N GLU A 196 9.62 24.39 0.97
CA GLU A 196 10.14 24.91 2.26
C GLU A 196 10.28 23.79 3.30
N ALA A 197 9.42 22.77 3.24
CA ALA A 197 9.52 21.60 4.12
C ALA A 197 10.68 20.65 3.74
N LEU A 198 11.46 20.91 2.70
CA LEU A 198 12.64 20.12 2.31
C LEU A 198 13.97 20.85 2.59
N ALA A 199 13.93 22.12 3.03
CA ALA A 199 15.10 22.99 3.10
C ALA A 199 16.15 22.61 4.16
N GLN A 200 15.82 21.75 5.14
CA GLN A 200 16.79 21.28 6.14
C GLN A 200 16.66 19.79 6.44
N PRO A 201 17.79 19.03 6.44
CA PRO A 201 17.81 17.61 6.74
C PRO A 201 17.48 17.35 8.22
N ALA A 202 16.35 16.68 8.47
CA ALA A 202 15.99 16.23 9.81
C ALA A 202 16.73 14.92 10.15
N LYS A 203 17.90 15.05 10.81
CA LYS A 203 18.70 13.90 11.24
C LYS A 203 17.83 12.89 12.02
N GLY A 204 17.91 11.61 11.63
CA GLY A 204 17.15 10.52 12.25
C GLY A 204 15.70 10.32 11.78
N ALA A 205 15.12 11.23 10.98
CA ALA A 205 13.74 11.07 10.50
C ALA A 205 13.54 9.81 9.64
N VAL A 206 14.51 9.50 8.77
CA VAL A 206 14.50 8.27 7.94
C VAL A 206 14.51 7.03 8.83
N PHE A 207 15.36 6.99 9.85
CA PHE A 207 15.45 5.84 10.76
C PHE A 207 14.16 5.63 11.54
N GLU A 208 13.56 6.68 12.10
CA GLU A 208 12.27 6.58 12.82
C GLU A 208 11.15 6.11 11.88
N ALA A 209 11.06 6.68 10.67
CA ALA A 209 10.04 6.32 9.70
C ALA A 209 10.19 4.88 9.21
N SER A 210 11.42 4.45 8.90
CA SER A 210 11.73 3.07 8.52
C SER A 210 11.40 2.10 9.65
N SER A 211 11.81 2.40 10.88
CA SER A 211 11.49 1.58 12.05
C SER A 211 9.97 1.49 12.26
N ALA A 212 9.25 2.61 12.20
CA ALA A 212 7.80 2.65 12.34
C ALA A 212 7.08 1.85 11.23
N ALA A 213 7.56 1.92 9.99
CA ALA A 213 7.02 1.16 8.87
C ALA A 213 7.30 -0.35 9.02
N LEU A 214 8.54 -0.75 9.31
CA LEU A 214 8.96 -2.15 9.43
C LEU A 214 8.37 -2.87 10.65
N THR A 215 8.13 -2.13 11.75
CA THR A 215 7.52 -2.69 12.97
C THR A 215 6.00 -2.55 12.98
N LEU A 216 5.44 -1.77 12.03
CA LEU A 216 4.05 -1.33 12.01
C LEU A 216 3.65 -0.68 13.34
N LYS A 217 4.47 0.25 13.84
CA LYS A 217 4.32 0.89 15.14
C LYS A 217 2.88 1.36 15.36
N TYR A 218 2.33 2.15 14.45
CA TYR A 218 0.99 2.74 14.58
C TYR A 218 -0.19 1.79 14.27
N LEU A 219 0.03 0.47 14.28
CA LEU A 219 -1.03 -0.55 14.36
C LEU A 219 -1.19 -1.11 15.79
N ASP A 220 -0.57 -0.48 16.77
CA ASP A 220 -0.64 -0.87 18.19
C ASP A 220 -1.68 -0.08 19.01
N GLY A 221 -2.39 0.86 18.37
CA GLY A 221 -3.40 1.72 19.00
C GLY A 221 -2.83 2.83 19.90
N GLY A 222 -1.52 3.05 19.89
CA GLY A 222 -0.84 4.02 20.77
C GLY A 222 -0.57 3.49 22.18
N HIS A 223 -1.46 2.63 22.69
CA HIS A 223 -1.35 1.95 23.99
C HIS A 223 -0.69 0.55 23.92
N GLY A 224 -0.24 0.11 22.75
CA GLY A 224 0.49 -1.16 22.60
C GLY A 224 -0.37 -2.42 22.47
N GLN A 225 -1.69 -2.34 22.69
CA GLN A 225 -2.57 -3.52 22.73
C GLN A 225 -3.22 -3.84 21.37
N GLY A 226 -3.04 -2.98 20.36
CA GLY A 226 -3.53 -3.18 19.01
C GLY A 226 -4.78 -2.38 18.69
N CYS A 227 -5.47 -2.78 17.63
CA CYS A 227 -6.65 -2.10 17.11
C CYS A 227 -7.91 -2.91 17.43
N THR A 228 -9.04 -2.22 17.54
CA THR A 228 -10.37 -2.85 17.51
C THR A 228 -10.69 -3.28 16.07
N ASP A 229 -11.44 -4.37 15.90
CA ASP A 229 -11.80 -4.89 14.57
C ASP A 229 -13.30 -5.16 14.46
N VAL A 230 -13.79 -6.21 15.12
CA VAL A 230 -15.22 -6.60 15.11
C VAL A 230 -15.96 -6.08 16.33
N ASP A 231 -15.30 -6.11 17.48
CA ASP A 231 -15.79 -5.65 18.78
C ASP A 231 -14.84 -4.59 19.37
N ASP A 232 -15.19 -4.09 20.55
CA ASP A 232 -14.44 -3.06 21.27
C ASP A 232 -13.13 -3.61 21.88
N ARG A 233 -12.81 -4.89 21.66
CA ARG A 233 -11.61 -5.53 22.19
C ARG A 233 -10.40 -5.18 21.34
N TYR A 234 -9.33 -4.78 21.99
CA TYR A 234 -8.05 -4.57 21.33
C TYR A 234 -7.41 -5.89 20.89
N THR A 235 -6.87 -5.90 19.67
CA THR A 235 -6.13 -7.04 19.16
C THR A 235 -4.95 -6.67 18.27
N LEU A 236 -3.88 -7.46 18.36
CA LEU A 236 -2.69 -7.36 17.51
C LEU A 236 -2.77 -8.22 16.25
N TRP A 237 -3.86 -8.94 16.02
CA TRP A 237 -3.97 -9.88 14.88
C TRP A 237 -3.76 -9.20 13.55
N ARG A 238 -4.33 -8.00 13.34
CA ARG A 238 -4.12 -7.24 12.11
C ARG A 238 -2.65 -6.91 11.89
N ARG A 239 -1.91 -6.51 12.94
CA ARG A 239 -0.47 -6.25 12.88
C ARG A 239 0.32 -7.51 12.53
N ARG A 240 0.03 -8.63 13.21
CA ARG A 240 0.69 -9.93 12.98
C ARG A 240 0.47 -10.44 11.56
N PHE A 241 -0.75 -10.41 11.06
CA PHE A 241 -1.04 -10.86 9.69
C PHE A 241 -0.42 -9.96 8.62
N HIS A 242 -0.33 -8.64 8.86
CA HIS A 242 0.47 -7.77 7.98
C HIS A 242 1.96 -8.13 8.02
N HIS A 243 2.54 -8.46 9.18
CA HIS A 243 3.94 -8.90 9.27
C HIS A 243 4.19 -10.20 8.50
N PHE A 244 3.33 -11.20 8.65
CA PHE A 244 3.41 -12.43 7.84
C PHE A 244 3.32 -12.12 6.34
N THR A 245 2.45 -11.20 5.93
CA THR A 245 2.30 -10.79 4.53
C THR A 245 3.55 -10.07 4.01
N PHE A 246 4.01 -9.07 4.76
CA PHE A 246 5.12 -8.21 4.37
C PHE A 246 6.45 -8.98 4.35
N TYR A 247 6.79 -9.65 5.45
CA TYR A 247 8.01 -10.45 5.51
C TYR A 247 7.91 -11.70 4.64
N GLY A 248 6.72 -12.28 4.47
CA GLY A 248 6.49 -13.36 3.51
C GLY A 248 6.84 -12.94 2.08
N PHE A 249 6.34 -11.79 1.64
CA PHE A 249 6.69 -11.20 0.34
C PHE A 249 8.18 -10.90 0.22
N LEU A 250 8.80 -10.29 1.25
CA LEU A 250 10.23 -10.00 1.24
C LEU A 250 11.10 -11.25 1.18
N LEU A 251 10.72 -12.33 1.86
CA LEU A 251 11.44 -13.61 1.80
C LEU A 251 11.33 -14.24 0.40
N CYS A 252 10.14 -14.20 -0.22
CA CYS A 252 9.99 -14.63 -1.62
C CYS A 252 10.84 -13.79 -2.58
N PHE A 253 10.86 -12.47 -2.41
CA PHE A 253 11.71 -11.59 -3.21
C PHE A 253 13.20 -11.88 -2.98
N ALA A 254 13.62 -12.08 -1.73
CA ALA A 254 14.98 -12.47 -1.38
C ALA A 254 15.37 -13.81 -2.02
N ALA A 255 14.46 -14.79 -2.07
CA ALA A 255 14.68 -16.04 -2.77
C ALA A 255 15.01 -15.82 -4.26
N THR A 256 14.27 -14.93 -4.94
CA THR A 256 14.52 -14.56 -6.34
C THR A 256 15.87 -13.85 -6.50
N VAL A 257 16.21 -12.92 -5.61
CA VAL A 257 17.50 -12.20 -5.64
C VAL A 257 18.67 -13.17 -5.44
N VAL A 258 18.59 -14.06 -4.46
CA VAL A 258 19.64 -15.07 -4.19
C VAL A 258 19.75 -16.04 -5.38
N ALA A 259 18.64 -16.54 -5.92
CA ALA A 259 18.64 -17.40 -7.11
C ALA A 259 19.25 -16.72 -8.33
N THR A 260 19.00 -15.42 -8.51
CA THR A 260 19.61 -14.61 -9.59
C THR A 260 21.11 -14.48 -9.37
N GLY A 261 21.55 -14.20 -8.14
CA GLY A 261 22.97 -14.16 -7.79
C GLY A 261 23.66 -15.51 -8.02
N TYR A 262 23.02 -16.62 -7.67
CA TYR A 262 23.53 -17.96 -7.93
C TYR A 262 23.76 -18.19 -9.43
N HIS A 263 22.78 -17.81 -10.26
CA HIS A 263 22.86 -17.98 -11.71
C HIS A 263 23.97 -17.12 -12.34
N TYR A 264 23.94 -15.81 -12.09
CA TYR A 264 24.80 -14.86 -12.82
C TYR A 264 26.17 -14.62 -12.18
N LEU A 265 26.30 -14.77 -10.85
CA LEU A 265 27.57 -14.51 -10.14
C LEU A 265 28.33 -15.80 -9.83
N LEU A 266 27.62 -16.91 -9.57
CA LEU A 266 28.22 -18.18 -9.17
C LEU A 266 28.12 -19.27 -10.26
N GLY A 267 27.43 -19.00 -11.38
CA GLY A 267 27.21 -19.98 -12.44
C GLY A 267 26.35 -21.19 -12.03
N GLN A 268 25.69 -21.13 -10.87
CA GLN A 268 24.86 -22.21 -10.33
C GLN A 268 23.44 -22.06 -10.84
N GLN A 269 22.99 -23.02 -11.66
CA GLN A 269 21.67 -23.00 -12.28
C GLN A 269 20.68 -23.87 -11.50
N ALA A 270 19.39 -23.52 -11.56
CA ALA A 270 18.32 -24.40 -11.09
C ALA A 270 18.33 -25.72 -11.90
N PRO A 271 17.91 -26.87 -11.32
CA PRO A 271 17.20 -27.04 -10.06
C PRO A 271 18.07 -26.92 -8.80
N TYR A 272 17.55 -26.26 -7.77
CA TYR A 272 18.25 -26.15 -6.48
C TYR A 272 17.80 -27.25 -5.48
N PRO A 273 18.72 -27.74 -4.62
CA PRO A 273 18.37 -28.64 -3.51
C PRO A 273 17.32 -28.04 -2.56
N LEU A 274 16.53 -28.88 -1.89
CA LEU A 274 15.45 -28.43 -1.00
C LEU A 274 15.94 -27.56 0.17
N LEU A 275 17.16 -27.81 0.65
CA LEU A 275 17.78 -27.07 1.76
C LEU A 275 18.63 -25.88 1.29
N SER A 276 18.60 -25.55 -0.01
CA SER A 276 19.29 -24.38 -0.54
C SER A 276 18.63 -23.08 -0.06
N ALA A 277 19.41 -22.01 0.03
CA ALA A 277 18.91 -20.70 0.47
C ALA A 277 17.70 -20.20 -0.36
N PRO A 278 17.69 -20.26 -1.72
CA PRO A 278 16.51 -19.86 -2.49
C PRO A 278 15.25 -20.64 -2.12
N VAL A 279 15.35 -21.97 -1.94
CA VAL A 279 14.17 -22.80 -1.66
C VAL A 279 13.67 -22.57 -0.24
N LEU A 280 14.55 -22.45 0.76
CA LEU A 280 14.15 -22.18 2.14
C LEU A 280 13.49 -20.79 2.27
N LEU A 281 14.09 -19.76 1.70
CA LEU A 281 13.53 -18.40 1.69
C LEU A 281 12.17 -18.38 0.98
N GLY A 282 12.06 -19.03 -0.20
CA GLY A 282 10.82 -19.10 -0.95
C GLY A 282 9.73 -19.89 -0.22
N THR A 283 10.08 -20.97 0.47
CA THR A 283 9.12 -21.80 1.22
C THR A 283 8.60 -21.04 2.45
N LEU A 284 9.48 -20.47 3.26
CA LEU A 284 9.09 -19.66 4.42
C LEU A 284 8.28 -18.42 3.99
N GLY A 285 8.70 -17.78 2.89
CA GLY A 285 7.98 -16.66 2.29
C GLY A 285 6.57 -17.06 1.82
N GLY A 286 6.45 -18.18 1.12
CA GLY A 286 5.19 -18.76 0.67
C GLY A 286 4.25 -19.07 1.83
N VAL A 287 4.73 -19.71 2.90
CA VAL A 287 3.95 -19.99 4.11
C VAL A 287 3.47 -18.68 4.78
N GLY A 288 4.34 -17.67 4.86
CA GLY A 288 3.96 -16.35 5.36
C GLY A 288 2.85 -15.69 4.51
N LEU A 289 2.93 -15.81 3.18
CA LEU A 289 1.93 -15.34 2.22
C LEU A 289 0.65 -16.19 2.17
N ILE A 290 0.61 -17.35 2.81
CA ILE A 290 -0.64 -18.06 3.10
C ILE A 290 -1.25 -17.51 4.40
N ILE A 291 -0.49 -17.56 5.50
CA ILE A 291 -0.98 -17.21 6.85
C ILE A 291 -1.44 -15.74 6.91
N GLY A 292 -0.60 -14.82 6.43
CA GLY A 292 -0.85 -13.38 6.50
C GLY A 292 -2.10 -12.97 5.70
N PRO A 293 -2.11 -13.14 4.36
CA PRO A 293 -3.25 -12.84 3.52
C PRO A 293 -4.54 -13.57 3.90
N ALA A 294 -4.51 -14.84 4.32
CA ALA A 294 -5.71 -15.56 4.78
C ALA A 294 -6.28 -14.92 6.06
N GLY A 295 -5.42 -14.58 7.02
CA GLY A 295 -5.82 -13.84 8.22
C GLY A 295 -6.37 -12.46 7.91
N LEU A 296 -5.73 -11.71 7.01
CA LEU A 296 -6.23 -10.40 6.56
C LEU A 296 -7.57 -10.50 5.81
N LEU A 297 -7.78 -11.56 5.02
CA LEU A 297 -9.06 -11.81 4.36
C LEU A 297 -10.16 -12.05 5.40
N MET A 298 -9.89 -12.90 6.39
CA MET A 298 -10.83 -13.17 7.47
C MET A 298 -11.21 -11.89 8.23
N LEU A 299 -10.22 -11.06 8.59
CA LEU A 299 -10.49 -9.77 9.23
C LEU A 299 -11.28 -8.84 8.30
N ASN A 300 -10.92 -8.75 7.02
CA ASN A 300 -11.64 -7.92 6.04
C ASN A 300 -13.12 -8.32 5.87
N LEU A 301 -13.43 -9.62 5.95
CA LEU A 301 -14.78 -10.14 5.83
C LEU A 301 -15.65 -9.87 7.07
N ARG A 302 -15.04 -9.86 8.26
CA ARG A 302 -15.75 -9.66 9.53
C ARG A 302 -15.86 -8.19 9.95
N ARG A 303 -15.07 -7.32 9.33
CA ARG A 303 -14.95 -5.93 9.74
C ARG A 303 -16.24 -5.12 9.52
N ALA A 304 -16.61 -4.34 10.54
CA ALA A 304 -17.77 -3.46 10.50
C ALA A 304 -17.70 -2.46 9.32
N PRO A 305 -18.80 -2.23 8.59
CA PRO A 305 -18.82 -1.30 7.45
C PRO A 305 -18.42 0.13 7.82
N GLU A 306 -18.68 0.59 9.05
CA GLU A 306 -18.33 1.95 9.46
C GLU A 306 -16.81 2.16 9.59
N GLN A 307 -16.01 1.11 9.72
CA GLN A 307 -14.56 1.25 9.91
C GLN A 307 -13.77 1.34 8.60
N GLY A 308 -14.43 1.47 7.45
CA GLY A 308 -13.77 1.58 6.17
C GLY A 308 -14.72 1.95 5.03
N ASP A 309 -14.19 1.85 3.82
CA ASP A 309 -14.93 2.11 2.60
C ASP A 309 -15.32 0.79 1.92
N VAL A 310 -16.62 0.53 1.82
CA VAL A 310 -17.18 -0.68 1.19
C VAL A 310 -16.78 -0.76 -0.28
N ALA A 311 -16.67 0.39 -0.98
CA ALA A 311 -16.29 0.44 -2.38
C ALA A 311 -14.85 -0.05 -2.64
N GLN A 312 -13.99 -0.05 -1.63
CA GLN A 312 -12.60 -0.57 -1.73
C GLN A 312 -12.48 -2.08 -1.53
N ARG A 313 -13.52 -2.75 -1.00
CA ARG A 313 -13.45 -4.18 -0.70
C ARG A 313 -13.07 -5.05 -1.90
N PRO A 314 -13.57 -4.82 -3.14
CA PRO A 314 -13.14 -5.60 -4.30
C PRO A 314 -11.63 -5.49 -4.55
N MET A 315 -11.08 -4.29 -4.58
CA MET A 315 -9.64 -4.04 -4.77
C MET A 315 -8.79 -4.72 -3.69
N ASP A 316 -9.21 -4.62 -2.43
CA ASP A 316 -8.51 -5.22 -1.30
C ASP A 316 -8.51 -6.76 -1.39
N ARG A 317 -9.67 -7.34 -1.69
CA ARG A 317 -9.83 -8.80 -1.82
C ARG A 317 -9.11 -9.33 -3.04
N ALA A 318 -9.15 -8.64 -4.17
CA ALA A 318 -8.42 -9.02 -5.39
C ALA A 318 -6.93 -9.21 -5.10
N PHE A 319 -6.33 -8.21 -4.43
CA PHE A 319 -4.91 -8.27 -4.09
C PHE A 319 -4.59 -9.39 -3.09
N ILE A 320 -5.42 -9.56 -2.05
CA ILE A 320 -5.26 -10.64 -1.05
C ILE A 320 -5.37 -12.02 -1.70
N LEU A 321 -6.38 -12.25 -2.53
CA LEU A 321 -6.60 -13.51 -3.23
C LEU A 321 -5.47 -13.82 -4.22
N LEU A 322 -4.92 -12.80 -4.88
CA LEU A 322 -3.80 -12.97 -5.79
C LEU A 322 -2.52 -13.38 -5.04
N LEU A 323 -2.26 -12.81 -3.86
CA LEU A 323 -1.15 -13.25 -3.01
C LEU A 323 -1.33 -14.70 -2.53
N LEU A 324 -2.56 -15.09 -2.16
CA LEU A 324 -2.89 -16.47 -1.78
C LEU A 324 -2.70 -17.44 -2.94
N LEU A 325 -3.15 -17.06 -4.15
CA LEU A 325 -3.00 -17.89 -5.34
C LEU A 325 -1.53 -18.09 -5.70
N VAL A 326 -0.74 -17.01 -5.72
CA VAL A 326 0.70 -17.07 -6.02
C VAL A 326 1.44 -17.94 -5.01
N SER A 327 1.17 -17.78 -3.71
CA SER A 327 1.82 -18.59 -2.67
C SER A 327 1.38 -20.06 -2.70
N ALA A 328 0.09 -20.33 -2.86
CA ALA A 328 -0.42 -21.71 -2.95
C ALA A 328 0.14 -22.42 -4.18
N THR A 329 0.11 -21.78 -5.35
CA THR A 329 0.65 -22.35 -6.59
C THR A 329 2.18 -22.52 -6.53
N GLY A 330 2.91 -21.61 -5.86
CA GLY A 330 4.36 -21.73 -5.68
C GLY A 330 4.76 -22.90 -4.77
N LEU A 331 4.05 -23.08 -3.65
CA LEU A 331 4.26 -24.22 -2.76
C LEU A 331 3.84 -25.55 -3.42
N ALA A 332 2.72 -25.54 -4.16
CA ALA A 332 2.29 -26.69 -4.95
C ALA A 332 3.32 -27.06 -6.02
N LEU A 333 3.88 -26.07 -6.74
CA LEU A 333 4.95 -26.28 -7.71
C LEU A 333 6.19 -26.91 -7.06
N LEU A 334 6.57 -26.48 -5.86
CA LEU A 334 7.68 -27.08 -5.12
C LEU A 334 7.41 -28.57 -4.82
N GLY A 335 6.20 -28.92 -4.36
CA GLY A 335 5.81 -30.30 -4.09
C GLY A 335 5.68 -31.17 -5.35
N LEU A 336 5.31 -30.56 -6.48
CA LEU A 336 5.10 -31.25 -7.77
C LEU A 336 6.32 -31.24 -8.69
N ARG A 337 7.44 -30.63 -8.28
CA ARG A 337 8.60 -30.35 -9.15
C ARG A 337 9.23 -31.59 -9.80
N ASP A 338 9.09 -32.76 -9.19
CA ASP A 338 9.67 -34.03 -9.67
C ASP A 338 8.63 -34.93 -10.36
N THR A 339 7.46 -34.38 -10.68
CA THR A 339 6.32 -35.08 -11.31
C THR A 339 6.06 -34.61 -12.73
N ALA A 340 5.28 -35.38 -13.50
CA ALA A 340 4.84 -34.98 -14.85
C ALA A 340 3.93 -33.73 -14.86
N ALA A 341 3.30 -33.40 -13.72
CA ALA A 341 2.44 -32.23 -13.58
C ALA A 341 3.23 -30.91 -13.40
N MET A 342 4.57 -30.96 -13.30
CA MET A 342 5.41 -29.78 -13.07
C MET A 342 5.17 -28.68 -14.11
N ALA A 343 5.09 -29.01 -15.40
CA ALA A 343 4.94 -28.03 -16.47
C ALA A 343 3.62 -27.26 -16.36
N ILE A 344 2.52 -27.95 -16.01
CA ILE A 344 1.20 -27.37 -15.81
C ILE A 344 1.21 -26.46 -14.56
N ALA A 345 1.73 -26.97 -13.44
CA ALA A 345 1.84 -26.20 -12.20
C ALA A 345 2.70 -24.93 -12.40
N LEU A 346 3.80 -25.05 -13.15
CA LEU A 346 4.68 -23.94 -13.49
C LEU A 346 3.95 -22.89 -14.34
N ALA A 347 3.23 -23.29 -15.39
CA ALA A 347 2.47 -22.37 -16.22
C ALA A 347 1.41 -21.58 -15.42
N ILE A 348 0.66 -22.25 -14.54
CA ILE A 348 -0.33 -21.60 -13.67
C ILE A 348 0.35 -20.63 -12.69
N HIS A 349 1.44 -21.06 -12.05
CA HIS A 349 2.17 -20.20 -11.12
C HIS A 349 2.74 -18.96 -11.81
N LEU A 350 3.39 -19.13 -12.97
CA LEU A 350 3.95 -18.02 -13.75
C LEU A 350 2.86 -17.05 -14.23
N GLY A 351 1.70 -17.56 -14.67
CA GLY A 351 0.55 -16.72 -15.02
C GLY A 351 0.06 -15.88 -13.84
N ALA A 352 -0.03 -16.48 -12.65
CA ALA A 352 -0.42 -15.77 -11.43
C ALA A 352 0.60 -14.72 -10.99
N VAL A 353 1.91 -15.04 -11.02
CA VAL A 353 2.99 -14.12 -10.67
C VAL A 353 3.03 -12.93 -11.64
N MET A 354 2.85 -13.19 -12.94
CA MET A 354 2.83 -12.14 -13.95
C MET A 354 1.65 -11.19 -13.75
N ALA A 355 0.45 -11.74 -13.49
CA ALA A 355 -0.73 -10.95 -13.16
C ALA A 355 -0.53 -10.10 -11.88
N LEU A 356 0.15 -10.65 -10.87
CA LEU A 356 0.53 -9.91 -9.66
C LEU A 356 1.38 -8.70 -10.02
N PHE A 357 2.52 -8.87 -10.70
CA PHE A 357 3.41 -7.73 -10.99
C PHE A 357 2.78 -6.68 -11.92
N ILE A 358 1.93 -7.08 -12.87
CA ILE A 358 1.21 -6.12 -13.74
C ILE A 358 0.25 -5.25 -12.91
N THR A 359 -0.45 -5.83 -11.93
CA THR A 359 -1.49 -5.14 -11.16
C THR A 359 -0.96 -4.46 -9.89
N LEU A 360 0.23 -4.85 -9.43
CA LEU A 360 0.84 -4.40 -8.19
C LEU A 360 0.95 -2.86 -8.05
N PRO A 361 1.31 -2.08 -9.09
CA PRO A 361 1.37 -0.61 -8.98
C PRO A 361 0.02 0.08 -8.78
N TYR A 362 -1.06 -0.57 -9.20
CA TYR A 362 -2.40 0.04 -9.29
C TYR A 362 -3.33 -0.42 -8.17
N GLY A 363 -2.96 -1.49 -7.46
CA GLY A 363 -3.76 -2.06 -6.40
C GLY A 363 -3.39 -1.61 -5.00
N LYS A 364 -3.88 -2.39 -4.02
CA LYS A 364 -3.68 -2.08 -2.60
C LYS A 364 -2.20 -2.04 -2.22
N PHE A 365 -1.29 -2.74 -2.92
CA PHE A 365 0.15 -2.76 -2.60
C PHE A 365 0.76 -1.35 -2.47
N ALA A 366 0.37 -0.41 -3.35
CA ALA A 366 0.88 0.97 -3.35
C ALA A 366 0.68 1.69 -2.00
N HIS A 367 -0.31 1.28 -1.20
CA HIS A 367 -0.57 1.86 0.12
C HIS A 367 0.64 1.79 1.06
N GLY A 368 1.43 0.72 0.99
CA GLY A 368 2.60 0.56 1.85
C GLY A 368 3.64 1.65 1.58
N LEU A 369 3.78 2.06 0.32
CA LEU A 369 4.74 3.05 -0.11
C LEU A 369 4.25 4.48 0.19
N PHE A 370 2.99 4.79 -0.09
CA PHE A 370 2.41 6.09 0.28
C PHE A 370 2.39 6.28 1.80
N ARG A 371 2.10 5.23 2.56
CA ARG A 371 2.17 5.27 4.02
C ARG A 371 3.59 5.47 4.54
N SER A 372 4.57 4.81 3.93
CA SER A 372 5.99 5.01 4.30
C SER A 372 6.44 6.45 4.03
N ALA A 373 6.00 7.03 2.90
CA ALA A 373 6.21 8.44 2.61
C ALA A 373 5.51 9.37 3.62
N ALA A 374 4.26 9.09 3.99
CA ALA A 374 3.55 9.85 5.03
C ALA A 374 4.24 9.74 6.39
N LEU A 375 4.72 8.55 6.80
CA LEU A 375 5.48 8.37 8.03
C LEU A 375 6.81 9.14 8.03
N LEU A 376 7.49 9.19 6.87
CA LEU A 376 8.69 10.00 6.71
C LEU A 376 8.38 11.49 6.89
N LYS A 377 7.31 11.98 6.26
CA LYS A 377 6.85 13.36 6.46
C LYS A 377 6.52 13.64 7.94
N PHE A 378 5.81 12.73 8.60
CA PHE A 378 5.50 12.84 10.03
C PHE A 378 6.77 12.94 10.90
N ALA A 379 7.75 12.07 10.65
CA ALA A 379 9.02 12.07 11.37
C ALA A 379 9.83 13.37 11.13
N ILE A 380 9.72 13.97 9.95
CA ILE A 380 10.31 15.27 9.63
C ILE A 380 9.58 16.40 10.36
N GLU A 381 8.24 16.45 10.29
CA GLU A 381 7.41 17.47 10.94
C GLU A 381 7.62 17.49 12.46
N LYS A 382 7.66 16.31 13.09
CA LYS A 382 7.89 16.17 14.54
C LYS A 382 9.22 16.75 15.02
N ARG A 383 10.23 16.83 14.14
CA ARG A 383 11.56 17.39 14.48
C ARG A 383 11.67 18.88 14.21
N ARG A 384 10.57 19.52 13.84
CA ARG A 384 10.54 20.95 13.52
C ARG A 384 9.63 21.69 14.49
N PRO A 385 9.94 22.97 14.76
CA PRO A 385 9.05 23.83 15.52
C PRO A 385 7.63 23.73 14.97
N ASN A 386 6.64 23.71 15.87
CA ASN A 386 5.25 23.74 15.47
C ASN A 386 4.99 25.06 14.70
N PRO A 387 4.54 25.02 13.44
CA PRO A 387 4.31 26.23 12.65
C PRO A 387 3.26 27.16 13.26
N LEU A 388 2.41 26.64 14.16
CA LEU A 388 1.38 27.44 14.83
C LEU A 388 1.93 28.25 16.02
N GLY A 389 3.18 28.06 16.42
CA GLY A 389 3.79 28.79 17.55
C GLY A 389 3.16 28.47 18.92
N LEU A 390 2.27 27.48 18.98
CA LEU A 390 1.72 26.95 20.23
C LEU A 390 2.79 26.05 20.84
N GLY A 391 3.32 26.45 22.01
CA GLY A 391 4.34 25.69 22.72
C GLY A 391 3.90 24.25 22.97
N GLU A 392 4.79 23.31 22.70
CA GLU A 392 4.66 21.93 23.20
C GLU A 392 5.11 21.99 24.67
N GLU A 393 4.16 21.99 25.61
CA GLU A 393 4.47 21.73 27.04
C GLU A 393 4.89 20.27 27.25
#